data_AF-A0A5C9AAB4-F1
#
_entry.id   AF-A0A5C9AAB4-F1
#
_cell.length_a   1.000
_cell.length_b   1.000
_cell.length_c   1.000
_cell.angle_alpha   90.00
_cell.angle_beta   90.00
_cell.angle_gamma   90.00
#
_symmetry.space_group_name_H-M   'P 1'
#
loop_
_entity.id
_entity.type
_entity.pdbx_description
1 polymer ?
#
loop_
_entity_poly.entity_id
_entity_poly.type
_entity_poly.pdbx_seq_one_letter_code
_entity_poly.pdbx_strand_id
1 'polypeptide(L)'
;MSSDADAHKVGLIPVTLMVSGNIMGSGVFLLPANLASTGGIAIYGWLVTIIGALGLSMVYAKMSFLDPSPGGSYAYARRCFGPFLGYQTNVLYWLACWIGNIAMVVIGVGYLSYFFPILKDPLVLTITCVVVLWIFVLLNIVGPKMITRVQAVATVLALIPIVGIAVFGWFWFRGETYMAAWNVSGLGTF
;
A
#
# COMPACT_ATOMS: atom_id res chain seq x y z
N MET A 1 -13.82 5.07 34.44
CA MET A 1 -14.42 4.13 33.45
C MET A 1 -13.78 4.21 32.05
N SER A 2 -12.63 4.89 31.86
CA SER A 2 -11.97 5.04 30.54
C SER A 2 -10.73 4.17 30.32
N SER A 3 -10.22 3.45 31.34
CA SER A 3 -8.92 2.77 31.24
C SER A 3 -8.89 1.59 30.26
N ASP A 4 -10.00 0.85 30.12
CA ASP A 4 -10.06 -0.31 29.21
C ASP A 4 -10.24 0.10 27.74
N ALA A 5 -10.83 1.28 27.50
CA ALA A 5 -11.03 1.81 26.14
C ALA A 5 -9.72 2.24 25.46
N ASP A 6 -8.69 2.57 26.23
CA ASP A 6 -7.35 2.91 25.73
C ASP A 6 -6.42 1.70 25.62
N ALA A 7 -6.69 0.64 26.39
CA ALA A 7 -5.85 -0.56 26.46
C ALA A 7 -5.73 -1.33 25.13
N HIS A 8 -6.65 -1.12 24.18
CA HIS A 8 -6.65 -1.82 22.88
C HIS A 8 -6.54 -0.90 21.66
N LYS A 9 -6.38 0.42 21.84
CA LYS A 9 -6.16 1.37 20.74
C LYS A 9 -4.76 1.27 20.17
N VAL A 10 -4.63 1.54 18.88
CA VAL A 10 -3.35 1.56 18.18
C VAL A 10 -2.78 2.98 18.24
N GLY A 11 -1.47 3.10 18.53
CA GLY A 11 -0.79 4.39 18.63
C GLY A 11 -0.47 5.02 17.27
N LEU A 12 0.14 6.21 17.30
CA LEU A 12 0.49 6.98 16.10
C LEU A 12 1.41 6.20 15.15
N ILE A 13 2.54 5.70 15.64
CA ILE A 13 3.57 5.07 14.79
C ILE A 13 3.04 3.85 14.03
N PRO A 14 2.35 2.87 14.67
CA PRO A 14 1.82 1.73 13.92
C PRO A 14 0.73 2.13 12.91
N VAL A 15 -0.08 3.15 13.21
CA VAL A 15 -1.10 3.65 12.27
C VAL A 15 -0.43 4.31 11.06
N THR A 16 0.60 5.14 11.26
CA THR A 16 1.36 5.76 10.16
C THR A 16 2.04 4.70 9.29
N LEU A 17 2.67 3.69 9.90
CA LEU A 17 3.32 2.59 9.17
C LEU A 17 2.32 1.65 8.48
N MET A 18 1.11 1.52 9.02
CA MET A 18 0.01 0.81 8.36
C MET A 18 -0.43 1.57 7.11
N VAL A 19 -0.59 2.89 7.18
CA VAL A 19 -0.94 3.72 6.01
C VAL A 19 0.13 3.63 4.94
N SER A 20 1.41 3.84 5.29
CA SER A 20 2.50 3.75 4.32
C SER A 20 2.64 2.35 3.74
N GLY A 21 2.49 1.31 4.58
CA GLY A 21 2.53 -0.09 4.16
C GLY A 21 1.42 -0.44 3.17
N ASN A 22 0.19 0.00 3.43
CA ASN A 22 -0.95 -0.23 2.53
C ASN A 22 -0.81 0.51 1.19
N ILE A 23 -0.23 1.72 1.20
CA ILE A 23 -0.03 2.52 -0.02
C ILE A 23 1.10 1.93 -0.88
N MET A 24 2.26 1.66 -0.28
CA MET A 24 3.41 1.13 -1.03
C MET A 24 3.16 -0.30 -1.50
N GLY A 25 2.61 -1.13 -0.62
CA GLY A 25 2.24 -2.52 -0.87
C GLY A 25 3.31 -3.29 -1.64
N SER A 26 2.85 -4.15 -2.55
CA SER A 26 3.71 -4.85 -3.52
C SER A 26 4.11 -3.97 -4.71
N GLY A 27 3.33 -2.92 -4.99
CA GLY A 27 3.48 -2.10 -6.19
C GLY A 27 4.79 -1.32 -6.24
N VAL A 28 5.31 -0.87 -5.09
CA VAL A 28 6.53 -0.05 -5.03
C VAL A 28 7.75 -0.68 -5.70
N PHE A 29 7.88 -2.02 -5.61
CA PHE A 29 9.00 -2.76 -6.21
C PHE A 29 8.85 -2.95 -7.72
N LEU A 30 7.63 -2.87 -8.25
CA LEU A 30 7.32 -3.04 -9.68
C LEU A 30 7.25 -1.71 -10.43
N LEU A 31 7.10 -0.58 -9.72
CA LEU A 31 6.99 0.75 -10.33
C LEU A 31 8.15 1.09 -11.29
N PRO A 32 9.43 0.85 -10.96
CA PRO A 32 10.52 1.17 -11.89
C PRO A 32 10.43 0.37 -13.19
N ALA A 33 10.05 -0.91 -13.12
CA ALA A 33 9.90 -1.75 -14.30
C ALA A 33 8.72 -1.29 -15.17
N ASN A 34 7.60 -0.92 -14.57
CA ASN A 34 6.43 -0.40 -15.29
C ASN A 34 6.69 0.98 -15.93
N LEU A 35 7.45 1.85 -15.27
CA LEU A 35 7.77 3.17 -15.80
C LEU A 35 8.93 3.15 -16.80
N ALA A 36 9.75 2.09 -16.81
CA ALA A 36 10.84 1.93 -17.76
C ALA A 36 10.34 1.90 -19.22
N SER A 37 9.10 1.48 -19.48
CA SER A 37 8.50 1.55 -20.83
C SER A 37 8.06 2.96 -21.25
N THR A 38 8.03 3.92 -20.32
CA THR A 38 7.79 5.34 -20.60
C THR A 38 9.11 6.12 -20.60
N GLY A 39 10.04 5.78 -19.71
CA GLY A 39 11.35 6.41 -19.60
C GLY A 39 11.42 7.43 -18.46
N GLY A 40 12.53 8.16 -18.39
CA GLY A 40 12.80 9.19 -17.39
C GLY A 40 11.77 10.33 -17.34
N ILE A 41 11.06 10.59 -18.43
CA ILE A 41 9.97 11.57 -18.51
C ILE A 41 8.83 11.29 -17.53
N ALA A 42 8.72 10.05 -17.01
CA ALA A 42 7.80 9.67 -15.95
C ALA A 42 7.90 10.55 -14.68
N ILE A 43 9.00 11.27 -14.47
CA ILE A 43 9.16 12.22 -13.36
C ILE A 43 8.10 13.34 -13.38
N TYR A 44 7.63 13.78 -14.55
CA TYR A 44 6.55 14.76 -14.63
C TYR A 44 5.20 14.15 -14.21
N GLY A 45 4.97 12.88 -14.57
CA GLY A 45 3.83 12.12 -14.05
C GLY A 45 3.86 12.06 -12.53
N TRP A 46 5.02 11.75 -11.93
CA TRP A 46 5.21 11.74 -10.49
C TRP A 46 4.88 13.08 -9.82
N LEU A 47 5.30 14.21 -10.38
CA LEU A 47 4.99 15.52 -9.83
C LEU A 47 3.48 15.75 -9.76
N VAL A 48 2.75 15.46 -10.84
CA VAL A 48 1.29 15.59 -10.91
C VAL A 48 0.62 14.63 -9.91
N THR A 49 1.06 13.37 -9.85
CA THR A 49 0.53 12.37 -8.92
C THR A 49 0.73 12.77 -7.46
N ILE A 50 1.91 13.30 -7.10
CA ILE A 50 2.21 13.72 -5.72
C ILE A 50 1.31 14.89 -5.30
N ILE A 51 1.11 15.88 -6.17
CA ILE A 51 0.23 17.03 -5.86
C ILE A 51 -1.21 16.54 -5.61
N GLY A 52 -1.73 15.67 -6.48
CA GLY A 52 -3.06 15.09 -6.32
C GLY A 52 -3.19 14.25 -5.04
N ALA A 53 -2.20 13.40 -4.76
CA ALA A 53 -2.16 12.56 -3.56
C ALA A 53 -2.09 13.40 -2.27
N LEU A 54 -1.28 14.46 -2.26
CA LEU A 54 -1.21 15.39 -1.12
C LEU A 54 -2.54 16.10 -0.90
N GLY A 55 -3.20 16.59 -1.96
CA GLY A 55 -4.55 17.16 -1.87
C GLY A 55 -5.55 16.19 -1.24
N LEU A 56 -5.58 14.94 -1.70
CA LEU A 56 -6.44 13.91 -1.13
C LEU A 56 -6.09 13.61 0.34
N SER A 57 -4.81 13.56 0.68
CA SER A 57 -4.36 13.35 2.06
C SER A 57 -4.82 14.46 3.01
N MET A 58 -4.79 15.73 2.56
CA MET A 58 -5.25 16.88 3.33
C MET A 58 -6.77 16.83 3.54
N VAL A 59 -7.53 16.42 2.53
CA VAL A 59 -8.98 16.21 2.65
C VAL A 59 -9.28 15.16 3.73
N TYR A 60 -8.64 14.00 3.70
CA TYR A 60 -8.85 12.96 4.71
C TYR A 60 -8.35 13.39 6.10
N ALA A 61 -7.23 14.10 6.19
CA ALA A 61 -6.71 14.62 7.44
C ALA A 61 -7.71 15.61 8.08
N LYS A 62 -8.25 16.55 7.29
CA LYS A 62 -9.21 17.52 7.82
C LYS A 62 -10.56 16.88 8.13
N MET A 63 -11.05 15.96 7.28
CA MET A 63 -12.34 15.31 7.49
C MET A 63 -12.33 14.42 8.74
N SER A 64 -11.25 13.64 8.95
CA SER A 64 -11.09 12.81 10.16
C SER A 64 -10.88 13.62 11.43
N PHE A 65 -10.31 14.82 11.32
CA PHE A 65 -10.25 15.77 12.44
C PHE A 65 -11.63 16.33 12.80
N LEU A 66 -12.45 16.67 11.80
CA LEU A 66 -13.79 17.22 12.02
C LEU A 66 -14.79 16.16 12.50
N ASP A 67 -14.68 14.94 11.99
CA ASP A 67 -15.53 13.81 12.35
C ASP A 67 -14.68 12.52 12.46
N PRO A 68 -14.17 12.16 13.65
CA PRO A 68 -13.38 10.94 13.85
C PRO A 68 -14.26 9.68 13.95
N SER A 69 -15.35 9.61 13.18
CA SER A 69 -16.27 8.48 13.20
C SER A 69 -15.61 7.21 12.62
N PRO A 70 -15.82 6.04 13.23
CA PRO A 70 -15.37 4.77 12.67
C PRO A 70 -15.92 4.53 11.26
N GLY A 71 -15.10 3.95 10.38
CA GLY A 71 -15.47 3.67 8.99
C GLY A 71 -15.12 4.78 7.99
N GLY A 72 -14.65 5.95 8.45
CA GLY A 72 -14.08 7.00 7.60
C GLY A 72 -15.01 7.41 6.45
N SER A 73 -14.63 7.08 5.22
CA SER A 73 -15.38 7.41 3.99
C SER A 73 -16.86 7.01 4.04
N TYR A 74 -17.17 5.84 4.62
CA TYR A 74 -18.55 5.40 4.84
C TYR A 74 -19.33 6.38 5.73
N ALA A 75 -18.74 6.78 6.86
CA ALA A 75 -19.37 7.67 7.82
C ALA A 75 -19.59 9.05 7.20
N TYR A 76 -18.58 9.57 6.47
CA TYR A 76 -18.67 10.85 5.78
C TYR A 76 -19.79 10.84 4.74
N ALA A 77 -19.81 9.82 3.86
CA ALA A 77 -20.84 9.65 2.83
C ALA A 77 -22.24 9.53 3.43
N ARG A 78 -22.38 8.78 4.54
CA ARG A 78 -23.65 8.63 5.24
C ARG A 78 -24.14 9.94 5.84
N ARG A 79 -23.23 10.78 6.36
CA ARG A 79 -23.59 12.09 6.94
C ARG A 79 -23.99 13.11 5.89
N CYS A 80 -23.28 13.19 4.76
CA CYS A 80 -23.56 14.21 3.74
C CYS A 80 -24.67 13.81 2.76
N PHE A 81 -24.82 12.52 2.45
CA PHE A 81 -25.73 12.03 1.40
C PHE A 81 -26.77 11.02 1.89
N GLY A 82 -26.82 10.72 3.18
CA GLY A 82 -27.81 9.83 3.78
C GLY A 82 -27.48 8.33 3.65
N PRO A 83 -28.42 7.45 4.04
CA PRO A 83 -28.15 6.03 4.25
C PRO A 83 -27.78 5.26 2.98
N PHE A 84 -28.35 5.63 1.83
CA PHE A 84 -28.11 4.93 0.57
C PHE A 84 -26.66 5.05 0.08
N LEU A 85 -26.11 6.27 0.00
CA LEU A 85 -24.71 6.45 -0.41
C LEU A 85 -23.72 6.01 0.68
N GLY A 86 -24.13 6.03 1.95
CA GLY A 86 -23.41 5.32 3.01
C GLY A 86 -23.28 3.82 2.67
N TYR A 87 -24.40 3.12 2.45
CA TYR A 87 -24.39 1.70 2.08
C TYR A 87 -23.54 1.42 0.83
N GLN A 88 -23.73 2.20 -0.24
CA GLN A 88 -22.95 2.07 -1.47
C GLN A 88 -21.44 2.19 -1.20
N THR A 89 -21.02 3.22 -0.46
CA THR A 89 -19.60 3.43 -0.13
C THR A 89 -19.03 2.26 0.65
N ASN A 90 -19.79 1.72 1.62
CA ASN A 90 -19.36 0.57 2.39
C ASN A 90 -19.21 -0.69 1.51
N VAL A 91 -20.18 -0.98 0.64
CA VAL A 91 -20.10 -2.14 -0.26
C VAL A 91 -18.89 -2.05 -1.17
N LEU A 92 -18.67 -0.89 -1.81
CA LEU A 92 -17.53 -0.68 -2.70
C LEU A 92 -16.20 -0.83 -1.97
N TYR A 93 -16.05 -0.17 -0.82
CA TYR A 93 -14.81 -0.19 -0.06
C TYR A 93 -14.53 -1.57 0.54
N TRP A 94 -15.55 -2.24 1.08
CA TRP A 94 -15.41 -3.59 1.62
C TRP A 94 -14.96 -4.59 0.55
N LEU A 95 -15.61 -4.59 -0.62
CA LEU A 95 -15.21 -5.41 -1.76
C LEU A 95 -13.76 -5.12 -2.18
N ALA A 96 -13.40 -3.85 -2.32
CA ALA A 96 -12.04 -3.45 -2.70
C ALA A 96 -10.98 -3.96 -1.70
N CYS A 97 -11.25 -3.88 -0.40
CA CYS A 97 -10.32 -4.32 0.64
C CYS A 97 -9.99 -5.81 0.54
N TRP A 98 -11.00 -6.69 0.53
CA TRP A 98 -10.71 -8.13 0.57
C TRP A 98 -10.32 -8.70 -0.79
N ILE A 99 -10.80 -8.13 -1.91
CA ILE A 99 -10.34 -8.50 -3.26
C ILE A 99 -8.87 -8.13 -3.41
N GLY A 100 -8.46 -6.95 -2.94
CA GLY A 100 -7.06 -6.50 -2.97
C GLY A 100 -6.10 -7.44 -2.24
N ASN A 101 -6.56 -8.09 -1.17
CA ASN A 101 -5.74 -9.06 -0.43
C ASN A 101 -5.35 -10.29 -1.26
N ILE A 102 -6.16 -10.67 -2.26
CA ILE A 102 -5.85 -11.80 -3.15
C ILE A 102 -4.62 -11.48 -4.01
N ALA A 103 -4.56 -10.27 -4.59
CA ALA A 103 -3.39 -9.83 -5.35
C ALA A 103 -2.15 -9.71 -4.44
N MET A 104 -2.32 -9.16 -3.24
CA MET A 104 -1.23 -8.98 -2.28
C MET A 104 -0.61 -10.31 -1.84
N VAL A 105 -1.41 -11.33 -1.51
CA VAL A 105 -0.88 -12.61 -1.08
C VAL A 105 -0.18 -13.35 -2.23
N VAL A 106 -0.72 -13.29 -3.45
CA VAL A 106 -0.09 -13.92 -4.62
C VAL A 106 1.28 -13.30 -4.89
N ILE A 107 1.38 -11.97 -4.87
CA ILE A 107 2.67 -11.29 -5.09
C ILE A 107 3.64 -11.56 -3.93
N GLY A 108 3.15 -11.51 -2.69
CA GLY A 108 3.96 -11.78 -1.50
C GLY A 108 4.58 -13.18 -1.49
N VAL A 109 3.76 -14.22 -1.73
CA VAL A 109 4.24 -15.60 -1.86
C VAL A 109 5.09 -15.78 -3.12
N GLY A 110 4.78 -15.04 -4.19
CA GLY A 110 5.59 -14.97 -5.39
C GLY A 110 7.04 -14.52 -5.12
N TYR A 111 7.25 -13.51 -4.26
CA TYR A 111 8.60 -13.12 -3.83
C TYR A 111 9.33 -14.24 -3.08
N LEU A 112 8.63 -15.03 -2.26
CA LEU A 112 9.21 -16.18 -1.56
C LEU A 112 9.65 -17.31 -2.50
N SER A 113 9.13 -17.35 -3.73
CA SER A 113 9.54 -18.33 -4.75
C SER A 113 11.00 -18.17 -5.20
N TYR A 114 11.63 -17.02 -4.91
CA TYR A 114 13.07 -16.83 -5.06
C TYR A 114 13.87 -17.79 -4.17
N PHE A 115 13.40 -18.02 -2.94
CA PHE A 115 14.03 -18.93 -1.98
C PHE A 115 13.50 -20.36 -2.10
N PHE A 116 12.20 -20.52 -2.39
CA PHE A 116 11.52 -21.80 -2.51
C PHE A 116 10.92 -21.97 -3.91
N PRO A 117 11.68 -22.47 -4.90
CA PRO A 117 11.21 -22.59 -6.28
C PRO A 117 9.93 -23.42 -6.47
N ILE A 118 9.62 -24.32 -5.53
CA ILE A 118 8.39 -25.11 -5.52
C ILE A 118 7.12 -24.23 -5.50
N LEU A 119 7.21 -23.00 -4.99
CA LEU A 119 6.11 -22.03 -4.98
C LEU A 119 5.77 -21.47 -6.37
N LYS A 120 6.52 -21.83 -7.41
CA LYS A 120 6.18 -21.50 -8.81
C LYS A 120 5.15 -22.45 -9.39
N ASP A 121 4.97 -23.64 -8.81
CA ASP A 121 3.88 -24.53 -9.17
C ASP A 121 2.53 -23.91 -8.74
N PRO A 122 1.57 -23.72 -9.67
CA PRO A 122 0.32 -23.02 -9.37
C PRO A 122 -0.51 -23.67 -8.25
N LEU A 123 -0.48 -25.00 -8.12
CA LEU A 123 -1.22 -25.70 -7.06
C LEU A 123 -0.57 -25.43 -5.71
N VAL A 124 0.75 -25.61 -5.60
CA VAL A 124 1.49 -25.32 -4.36
C VAL A 124 1.39 -23.84 -3.97
N LEU A 125 1.47 -22.93 -4.94
CA LEU A 125 1.27 -21.49 -4.73
C LEU A 125 -0.10 -21.21 -4.11
N THR A 126 -1.15 -21.76 -4.69
CA THR A 126 -2.54 -21.54 -4.24
C THR A 126 -2.74 -22.03 -2.81
N ILE A 127 -2.27 -23.23 -2.49
CA ILE A 127 -2.36 -23.78 -1.13
C ILE A 127 -1.58 -22.89 -0.14
N THR A 128 -0.38 -22.45 -0.51
CA THR A 128 0.44 -21.57 0.33
C THR A 128 -0.26 -20.22 0.56
N CYS A 129 -0.84 -19.63 -0.48
CA CYS A 129 -1.62 -18.38 -0.38
C CYS A 129 -2.81 -18.54 0.59
N VAL A 130 -3.57 -19.64 0.50
CA VAL A 130 -4.68 -19.91 1.42
C VAL A 130 -4.19 -20.00 2.86
N VAL A 131 -3.10 -20.71 3.11
CA VAL A 131 -2.50 -20.82 4.46
C VAL A 131 -2.07 -19.46 4.98
N VAL A 132 -1.36 -18.66 4.17
CA VAL A 132 -0.90 -17.32 4.56
C VAL A 132 -2.08 -16.39 4.83
N LEU A 133 -3.14 -16.41 4.00
CA LEU A 133 -4.36 -15.63 4.24
C LEU A 133 -4.97 -15.97 5.60
N TRP A 134 -5.13 -17.26 5.90
CA TRP A 134 -5.68 -17.68 7.20
C TRP A 134 -4.81 -17.28 8.37
N ILE A 135 -3.47 -17.30 8.23
CA ILE A 135 -2.57 -16.77 9.26
C ILE A 135 -2.87 -15.30 9.54
N PHE A 136 -3.00 -14.46 8.51
CA PHE A 136 -3.33 -13.04 8.68
C PHE A 136 -4.75 -12.81 9.20
N VAL A 137 -5.71 -13.66 8.86
CA VAL A 137 -7.07 -13.64 9.44
C VAL A 137 -7.00 -13.95 10.94
N LEU A 138 -6.27 -14.99 11.35
CA LEU A 138 -6.09 -15.34 12.76
C LEU A 138 -5.38 -14.23 13.53
N LEU A 139 -4.36 -13.61 12.95
CA LEU A 139 -3.69 -12.43 13.55
C LEU A 139 -4.63 -11.24 13.72
N ASN A 140 -5.57 -11.04 12.79
CA ASN A 140 -6.62 -10.03 12.92
C ASN A 140 -7.63 -10.38 14.02
N ILE A 141 -8.00 -11.67 14.16
CA ILE A 141 -8.90 -12.14 15.22
C ILE A 141 -8.27 -11.95 16.61
N VAL A 142 -6.95 -12.15 16.76
CA VAL A 142 -6.21 -11.87 18.00
C VAL A 142 -6.30 -10.39 18.39
N GLY A 143 -6.38 -9.49 17.41
CA GLY A 143 -6.80 -8.11 17.62
C GLY A 143 -5.95 -7.05 16.92
N PRO A 144 -6.44 -5.79 16.88
CA PRO A 144 -5.87 -4.71 16.07
C PRO A 144 -4.44 -4.34 16.48
N LYS A 145 -4.10 -4.42 17.77
CA LYS A 145 -2.73 -4.18 18.25
C LYS A 145 -1.72 -5.22 17.75
N MET A 146 -2.13 -6.46 17.53
CA MET A 146 -1.22 -7.50 17.04
C MET A 146 -0.96 -7.28 15.55
N ILE A 147 -2.01 -7.22 14.74
CA ILE A 147 -1.88 -7.07 13.29
C ILE A 147 -1.14 -5.79 12.89
N THR A 148 -1.40 -4.66 13.57
CA THR A 148 -0.69 -3.40 13.26
C THR A 148 0.77 -3.42 13.67
N ARG A 149 1.16 -4.18 14.71
CA ARG A 149 2.58 -4.39 15.05
C ARG A 149 3.27 -5.28 14.02
N VAL A 150 2.65 -6.38 13.62
CA VAL A 150 3.16 -7.26 12.56
C VAL A 150 3.35 -6.47 11.27
N GLN A 151 2.34 -5.67 10.89
CA GLN A 151 2.40 -4.82 9.71
C GLN A 151 3.48 -3.73 9.85
N ALA A 152 3.61 -3.08 11.00
CA ALA A 152 4.64 -2.07 11.22
C ALA A 152 6.05 -2.64 11.01
N VAL A 153 6.33 -3.83 11.56
CA VAL A 153 7.61 -4.53 11.34
C VAL A 153 7.80 -4.88 9.87
N ALA A 154 6.78 -5.44 9.22
CA ALA A 154 6.84 -5.78 7.79
C ALA A 154 7.10 -4.55 6.90
N THR A 155 6.44 -3.42 7.17
CA THR A 155 6.66 -2.16 6.46
C THR A 155 8.09 -1.66 6.64
N VAL A 156 8.63 -1.69 7.86
CA VAL A 156 10.02 -1.26 8.11
C VAL A 156 11.00 -2.17 7.36
N LEU A 157 10.79 -3.48 7.35
CA LEU A 157 11.61 -4.41 6.58
C LEU A 157 11.55 -4.12 5.08
N ALA A 158 10.36 -3.84 4.54
CA ALA A 158 10.18 -3.48 3.14
C ALA A 158 10.85 -2.13 2.79
N LEU A 159 10.93 -1.20 3.75
CA LEU A 159 11.59 0.09 3.57
C LEU A 159 13.13 -0.03 3.48
N ILE A 160 13.74 -1.10 4.01
CA ILE A 160 15.20 -1.27 3.98
C ILE A 160 15.77 -1.16 2.56
N PRO A 161 15.35 -1.98 1.57
CA PRO A 161 15.86 -1.86 0.21
C PRO A 161 15.43 -0.55 -0.47
N ILE A 162 14.22 -0.04 -0.18
CA ILE A 162 13.69 1.19 -0.78
C ILE A 162 14.54 2.40 -0.38
N VAL A 163 14.73 2.60 0.93
CA VAL A 163 15.54 3.69 1.47
C VAL A 163 17.02 3.47 1.12
N GLY A 164 17.48 2.22 1.15
CA GLY A 164 18.84 1.86 0.74
C GLY A 164 19.16 2.35 -0.67
N ILE A 165 18.31 2.07 -1.66
CA ILE A 165 18.48 2.56 -3.04
C ILE A 165 18.25 4.08 -3.10
N ALA A 166 17.23 4.60 -2.43
CA ALA A 166 16.91 6.04 -2.47
C ALA A 166 17.99 6.95 -1.84
N VAL A 167 18.88 6.41 -0.99
CA VAL A 167 19.98 7.16 -0.35
C VAL A 167 21.34 6.79 -0.95
N PHE A 168 21.66 5.50 -1.05
CA PHE A 168 22.98 5.04 -1.49
C PHE A 168 23.06 4.80 -2.99
N GLY A 169 21.93 4.61 -3.69
CA GLY A 169 21.91 4.38 -5.14
C GLY A 169 22.51 5.54 -5.94
N TRP A 170 22.51 6.76 -5.40
CA TRP A 170 23.09 7.94 -6.04
C TRP A 170 24.59 7.83 -6.30
N PHE A 171 25.35 7.01 -5.54
CA PHE A 171 26.77 6.78 -5.82
C PHE A 171 27.01 6.06 -7.16
N TRP A 172 26.06 5.24 -7.58
CA TRP A 172 26.10 4.50 -8.84
C TRP A 172 25.22 5.11 -9.93
N PHE A 173 24.41 6.12 -9.61
CA PHE A 173 23.59 6.81 -10.59
C PHE A 173 24.46 7.51 -11.64
N ARG A 174 24.05 7.43 -12.92
CA ARG A 174 24.70 8.08 -14.05
C ARG A 174 23.65 8.83 -14.86
N GLY A 175 23.80 10.16 -14.92
CA GLY A 175 22.88 11.02 -15.66
C GLY A 175 22.82 10.70 -17.16
N GLU A 176 23.94 10.29 -17.76
CA GLU A 176 24.01 9.89 -19.17
C GLU A 176 23.09 8.71 -19.48
N THR A 177 23.13 7.65 -18.66
CA THR A 177 22.26 6.47 -18.81
C THR A 177 20.79 6.84 -18.61
N TYR A 178 20.50 7.72 -17.66
CA TYR A 178 19.14 8.21 -17.41
C TYR A 178 18.60 9.03 -18.60
N MET A 179 19.41 9.93 -19.15
CA MET A 179 19.03 10.75 -20.30
C MET A 179 18.93 9.94 -21.59
N ALA A 180 19.73 8.89 -21.76
CA ALA A 180 19.59 7.96 -22.88
C ALA A 180 18.24 7.22 -22.88
N ALA A 181 17.64 7.01 -21.70
CA ALA A 181 16.32 6.42 -21.52
C ALA A 181 15.25 7.47 -21.18
N TRP A 182 15.42 8.74 -21.59
CA TRP A 182 14.53 9.83 -21.21
C TRP A 182 13.11 9.67 -21.75
N ASN A 183 12.97 9.40 -23.06
CA ASN A 183 11.70 9.08 -23.71
C ASN A 183 11.89 7.87 -24.63
N VAL A 184 11.27 6.74 -24.26
CA VAL A 184 11.35 5.48 -25.02
C VAL A 184 10.16 5.26 -25.95
N SER A 185 9.22 6.21 -26.05
CA SER A 185 8.05 6.11 -26.94
C SER A 185 8.36 6.29 -28.43
N GLY A 186 9.55 6.80 -28.77
CA GLY A 186 9.96 7.08 -30.16
C GLY A 186 9.27 8.30 -30.80
N LEU A 187 8.32 8.92 -30.10
CA LEU A 187 7.88 10.29 -30.36
C LEU A 187 8.97 11.24 -29.84
N GLY A 188 8.97 12.51 -30.25
CA GLY A 188 10.06 13.47 -30.00
C GLY A 188 10.50 13.58 -28.52
N THR A 189 11.47 14.46 -28.24
CA THR A 189 12.00 14.63 -26.88
C THR A 189 10.98 15.08 -25.82
N PHE A 190 9.76 15.44 -26.22
CA PHE A 190 8.62 15.83 -25.39
C PHE A 190 7.38 14.99 -25.72
#